data_AF-A0A5H2YZZ0-F1
#
_entry.id   AF-A0A5H2YZZ0-F1
#
_cell.length_a   1.000
_cell.length_b   1.000
_cell.length_c   1.000
_cell.angle_alpha   90.00
_cell.angle_beta   90.00
_cell.angle_gamma   90.00
#
_symmetry.space_group_name_H-M   'P 1'
#
loop_
_entity.id
_entity.type
_entity.pdbx_description
1 polymer ?
#
loop_
_entity_poly.entity_id
_entity_poly.type
_entity_poly.pdbx_seq_one_letter_code
_entity_poly.pdbx_strand_id
1 'polypeptide(L)'
;MGLLGIHEKQVGAVTWQGHEVPVTADLNDRGQPVGFEKIQIADMPPGMREAVWHWAMEIRIIRMGVPPTGCAYYLEDIEEFLAWEQAQSASEDEA
;
A
#
# COMPACT_ATOMS: atom_id res chain seq x y z
N MET A 1 -13.06 -18.20 -27.80
CA MET A 1 -12.64 -17.02 -27.03
C MET A 1 -12.23 -17.52 -25.65
N GLY A 2 -10.94 -17.68 -25.38
CA GLY A 2 -10.47 -18.07 -24.04
C GLY A 2 -10.59 -16.88 -23.10
N LEU A 3 -11.15 -17.10 -21.91
CA LEU A 3 -11.06 -16.11 -20.82
C LEU A 3 -9.57 -15.98 -20.47
N LEU A 4 -9.04 -14.75 -20.48
CA LEU A 4 -7.72 -14.49 -19.94
C LEU A 4 -7.76 -14.73 -18.43
N GLY A 5 -6.90 -15.60 -17.93
CA GLY A 5 -6.65 -15.74 -16.50
C GLY A 5 -6.10 -14.44 -15.92
N ILE A 6 -6.55 -14.09 -14.71
CA ILE A 6 -6.01 -12.99 -13.91
C ILE A 6 -5.38 -13.61 -12.66
N HIS A 7 -4.12 -13.28 -12.42
CA HIS A 7 -3.34 -13.80 -11.31
C HIS A 7 -2.65 -12.67 -10.57
N GLU A 8 -2.73 -12.67 -9.25
CA GLU A 8 -1.95 -11.77 -8.42
C GLU A 8 -0.49 -12.22 -8.40
N LYS A 9 0.44 -11.28 -8.59
CA LYS A 9 1.88 -11.53 -8.53
C LYS A 9 2.58 -10.41 -7.78
N GLN A 10 3.59 -10.75 -6.98
CA GLN A 10 4.51 -9.77 -6.43
C GLN A 10 5.32 -9.12 -7.56
N VAL A 11 5.30 -7.79 -7.61
CA VAL A 11 6.01 -6.96 -8.60
C VAL A 11 7.09 -6.10 -7.96
N GLY A 12 7.05 -5.91 -6.65
CA GLY A 12 8.05 -5.13 -5.91
C GLY A 12 7.91 -5.27 -4.39
N ALA A 13 8.54 -4.35 -3.67
CA ALA A 13 8.40 -4.18 -2.22
C ALA A 13 8.67 -2.73 -1.82
N VAL A 14 8.05 -2.28 -0.73
CA VAL A 14 8.40 -1.03 -0.03
C VAL A 14 9.08 -1.36 1.28
N THR A 15 9.91 -0.44 1.80
CA THR A 15 10.53 -0.59 3.12
C THR A 15 9.85 0.32 4.11
N TRP A 16 9.40 -0.23 5.24
CA TRP A 16 8.86 0.53 6.37
C TRP A 16 9.54 0.09 7.66
N GLN A 17 10.20 1.02 8.35
CA GLN A 17 10.94 0.76 9.61
C GLN A 17 11.90 -0.45 9.54
N GLY A 18 12.52 -0.68 8.38
CA GLY A 18 13.43 -1.81 8.13
C GLY A 18 12.74 -3.13 7.76
N HIS A 19 11.42 -3.15 7.64
CA HIS A 19 10.65 -4.29 7.13
C HIS A 19 10.33 -4.12 5.64
N GLU A 20 10.60 -5.16 4.86
CA GLU A 20 10.15 -5.24 3.47
C GLU A 20 8.69 -5.69 3.40
N VAL A 21 7.87 -4.89 2.74
CA VAL A 21 6.44 -5.13 2.57
C VAL A 21 6.16 -5.33 1.07
N PRO A 22 5.65 -6.50 0.66
CA PRO A 22 5.51 -6.84 -0.75
C PRO A 22 4.43 -5.98 -1.43
N VAL A 23 4.72 -5.60 -2.68
CA VAL A 23 3.79 -4.95 -3.59
C VAL A 23 3.33 -5.98 -4.61
N THR A 24 2.02 -6.16 -4.74
CA THR A 24 1.40 -7.07 -5.70
C THR A 24 0.66 -6.31 -6.79
N ALA A 25 0.50 -6.93 -7.95
CA ALA A 25 -0.36 -6.46 -9.02
C ALA A 25 -1.11 -7.63 -9.65
N ASP A 26 -2.30 -7.36 -10.16
CA ASP A 26 -3.07 -8.33 -10.93
C ASP A 26 -2.54 -8.35 -12.38
N LEU A 27 -2.06 -9.50 -12.84
CA LEU A 27 -1.50 -9.71 -14.18
C LEU A 27 -2.39 -10.66 -15.00
N ASN A 28 -2.50 -10.42 -16.30
CA ASN A 28 -3.10 -11.38 -17.23
C ASN A 28 -2.12 -12.52 -17.61
N ASP A 29 -2.59 -13.54 -18.31
CA ASP A 29 -1.77 -14.68 -18.80
C ASP A 29 -0.56 -14.27 -19.68
N ARG A 30 -0.53 -13.03 -20.17
CA ARG A 30 0.60 -12.48 -20.96
C ARG A 30 1.60 -11.72 -20.09
N GLY A 31 1.41 -11.72 -18.78
CA GLY A 31 2.23 -10.99 -17.81
C GLY A 31 2.00 -9.47 -17.83
N GLN A 32 0.89 -8.99 -18.41
CA GLN A 32 0.59 -7.56 -18.47
C GLN A 32 -0.29 -7.17 -17.27
N PRO A 33 -0.02 -6.03 -16.61
CA PRO A 33 -0.84 -5.56 -15.51
C PRO A 33 -2.25 -5.21 -15.99
N VAL A 34 -3.24 -5.69 -15.25
CA VAL A 34 -4.68 -5.43 -15.46
C VAL A 34 -5.33 -4.67 -14.31
N GLY A 35 -4.56 -4.37 -13.26
CA GLY A 35 -4.97 -3.58 -12.10
C GLY A 35 -3.83 -2.72 -11.58
N PHE A 36 -4.12 -1.94 -10.54
CA PHE A 36 -3.14 -1.11 -9.86
C PHE A 36 -2.29 -1.93 -8.89
N GLU A 37 -1.07 -1.47 -8.66
CA GLU A 37 -0.17 -1.99 -7.65
C GLU A 37 -0.75 -1.73 -6.26
N LYS A 38 -0.68 -2.74 -5.40
CA LYS A 38 -1.32 -2.73 -4.09
C LYS A 38 -0.47 -3.49 -3.08
N ILE A 39 -0.64 -3.15 -1.81
CA ILE A 39 -0.06 -3.85 -0.67
C ILE A 39 -1.19 -4.50 0.11
N GLN A 40 -1.12 -5.82 0.26
CA GLN A 40 -2.10 -6.56 1.04
C GLN A 40 -1.94 -6.23 2.52
N ILE A 41 -3.07 -6.00 3.19
CA ILE A 41 -3.08 -5.70 4.63
C ILE A 41 -2.51 -6.88 5.42
N ALA A 42 -2.67 -8.11 4.92
CA ALA A 42 -2.11 -9.32 5.53
C ALA A 42 -0.57 -9.35 5.53
N ASP A 43 0.05 -8.66 4.58
CA ASP A 43 1.51 -8.61 4.45
C ASP A 43 2.11 -7.40 5.20
N MET A 44 1.26 -6.50 5.70
CA MET A 44 1.72 -5.37 6.50
C MET A 44 2.16 -5.83 7.90
N PRO A 45 3.29 -5.34 8.42
CA PRO A 45 3.65 -5.56 9.80
C PRO A 45 2.61 -4.91 10.74
N PRO A 46 2.41 -5.44 11.97
CA PRO A 46 1.32 -5.01 12.86
C PRO A 46 1.22 -3.50 13.10
N GLY A 47 2.35 -2.79 13.17
CA GLY A 47 2.39 -1.34 13.40
C GLY A 47 2.06 -0.50 12.15
N MET A 48 2.42 -0.98 10.95
CA MET A 48 2.22 -0.21 9.71
C MET A 48 0.74 -0.05 9.40
N ARG A 49 -0.04 -1.11 9.59
CA ARG A 49 -1.50 -1.07 9.35
C ARG A 49 -2.17 0.02 10.17
N GLU A 50 -1.83 0.11 11.45
CA GLU A 50 -2.40 1.11 12.35
C GLU A 50 -1.92 2.52 11.99
N ALA A 51 -0.62 2.69 11.69
CA ALA A 51 -0.06 3.98 11.27
C ALA A 51 -0.69 4.52 9.98
N VAL A 52 -0.83 3.68 8.95
CA VAL A 52 -1.50 4.04 7.69
C VAL A 52 -2.97 4.38 7.93
N TRP A 53 -3.65 3.63 8.80
CA TRP A 53 -5.04 3.90 9.17
C TRP A 53 -5.20 5.25 9.88
N HIS A 54 -4.35 5.57 10.84
CA HIS A 54 -4.38 6.86 11.55
C HIS A 54 -4.05 8.01 10.60
N TRP A 55 -2.97 7.90 9.83
CA TRP A 55 -2.59 8.90 8.82
C TRP A 55 -3.75 9.22 7.87
N ALA A 56 -4.40 8.18 7.35
CA ALA A 56 -5.55 8.34 6.48
C ALA A 56 -6.75 9.02 7.13
N MET A 57 -6.97 8.73 8.41
CA MET A 57 -8.07 9.30 9.18
C MET A 57 -7.82 10.77 9.54
N GLU A 58 -6.58 11.14 9.82
CA GLU A 58 -6.19 12.50 10.24
C GLU A 58 -5.95 13.44 9.06
N ILE A 59 -5.30 12.96 8.00
CA ILE A 59 -4.85 13.80 6.87
C ILE A 59 -5.81 13.73 5.68
N ARG A 60 -6.38 12.56 5.38
CA ARG A 60 -7.20 12.29 4.17
C ARG A 60 -8.71 12.25 4.46
N ILE A 61 -9.19 13.05 5.44
CA ILE A 61 -10.61 13.13 5.86
C ILE A 61 -11.51 13.17 4.61
N ILE A 62 -12.19 12.06 4.32
CA ILE A 62 -12.98 11.73 3.12
C ILE A 62 -12.17 11.16 1.92
N ARG A 63 -11.71 9.90 2.05
CA ARG A 63 -11.74 8.88 0.96
C ARG A 63 -11.47 7.43 1.42
N MET A 64 -11.20 7.18 2.69
CA MET A 64 -10.86 5.84 3.22
C MET A 64 -11.91 5.34 4.23
N GLY A 65 -13.19 5.43 3.87
CA GLY A 65 -14.30 5.12 4.80
C GLY A 65 -14.39 3.66 5.25
N VAL A 66 -13.67 2.75 4.60
CA VAL A 66 -13.60 1.29 4.80
C VAL A 66 -12.31 0.88 4.06
N PRO A 67 -11.51 -0.14 4.44
CA PRO A 67 -10.49 -0.67 3.52
C PRO A 67 -11.17 -0.83 2.16
N PRO A 68 -10.72 -0.16 1.08
CA PRO A 68 -11.45 -0.16 -0.19
C PRO A 68 -11.67 -1.63 -0.53
N THR A 69 -12.94 -2.02 -0.54
CA THR A 69 -13.43 -3.40 -0.59
C THR A 69 -12.46 -4.36 -1.29
N GLY A 70 -11.71 -5.18 -0.51
CA GLY A 70 -10.80 -6.19 -1.05
C GLY A 70 -9.41 -6.37 -0.40
N CYS A 71 -9.19 -5.96 0.85
CA CYS A 71 -8.02 -6.33 1.70
C CYS A 71 -6.63 -5.75 1.35
N ALA A 72 -6.53 -4.71 0.51
CA ALA A 72 -5.27 -4.06 0.17
C ALA A 72 -5.35 -2.52 0.18
N TYR A 73 -4.19 -1.86 0.28
CA TYR A 73 -3.99 -0.44 0.01
C TYR A 73 -3.30 -0.25 -1.34
N TYR A 74 -3.63 0.80 -2.10
CA TYR A 74 -2.87 1.08 -3.32
C TYR A 74 -1.46 1.55 -2.97
N LEU A 75 -0.50 1.25 -3.84
CA LEU A 75 0.89 1.67 -3.64
C LEU A 75 0.99 3.20 -3.49
N GLU A 76 0.25 3.96 -4.30
CA GLU A 76 0.25 5.42 -4.27
C GLU A 76 -0.13 5.99 -2.88
N ASP A 77 -1.15 5.41 -2.22
CA ASP A 77 -1.55 5.84 -0.88
C ASP A 77 -0.45 5.54 0.16
N ILE A 78 0.26 4.42 -0.01
CA ILE A 78 1.35 4.03 0.89
C ILE A 78 2.58 4.91 0.67
N GLU A 79 2.91 5.25 -0.57
CA GLU A 79 4.01 6.17 -0.87
C GLU A 79 3.78 7.55 -0.25
N GLU A 80 2.55 8.07 -0.29
CA GLU A 80 2.22 9.33 0.36
C GLU A 80 2.31 9.24 1.89
N PHE A 81 1.82 8.14 2.48
CA PHE A 81 2.00 7.87 3.92
C PHE A 81 3.49 7.88 4.30
N LEU A 82 4.34 7.18 3.56
CA LEU A 82 5.78 7.10 3.84
C LEU A 82 6.46 8.47 3.71
N ALA A 83 6.08 9.26 2.71
CA ALA A 83 6.61 10.62 2.56
C ALA A 83 6.19 11.52 3.73
N TRP A 84 4.95 11.40 4.21
CA TRP A 84 4.47 12.12 5.38
C TRP A 84 5.19 11.68 6.67
N GLU A 85 5.37 10.37 6.89
CA GLU A 85 6.06 9.83 8.07
C GLU A 85 7.51 10.33 8.13
N GLN A 86 8.23 10.30 6.99
CA GLN A 86 9.59 10.84 6.90
C GLN A 86 9.65 12.34 7.20
N ALA A 87 8.67 13.12 6.73
CA ALA A 87 8.61 14.55 7.00
C ALA A 87 8.37 14.86 8.49
N GLN A 88 7.58 14.04 9.19
CA GLN A 88 7.38 14.19 10.64
C GLN A 88 8.64 13.85 11.43
N SER A 89 9.28 12.71 11.14
CA SER A 89 10.51 12.32 11.83
C SER A 89 11.63 13.35 11.66
N ALA A 90 11.74 13.96 10.47
CA ALA A 90 12.72 15.03 10.23
C ALA A 90 12.43 16.31 11.03
N SER A 91 11.16 16.57 11.38
CA SER A 91 10.76 17.75 12.15
C SER A 91 10.98 17.59 13.66
N GLU A 92 11.02 16.34 14.17
CA GLU A 92 11.26 16.05 15.58
C GLU A 92 12.75 16.08 15.96
N ASP A 93 13.66 15.82 15.02
CA ASP A 93 15.12 15.91 15.24
C ASP A 93 15.66 17.36 15.25
N GLU A 94 14.86 18.35 14.84
CA GLU A 94 15.23 19.78 14.84
C GLU A 94 14.71 20.58 16.07
N ALA A 95 14.05 19.93 17.05
CA ALA A 95 13.46 20.58 18.23
C ALA A 95 14.24 20.31 19.54
#